data_AF-A0AA42NRJ6-F1
#
_entry.id   AF-A0AA42NRJ6-F1
#
_cell.length_a   1.000
_cell.length_b   1.000
_cell.length_c   1.000
_cell.angle_alpha   90.00
_cell.angle_beta   90.00
_cell.angle_gamma   90.00
#
_symmetry.space_group_name_H-M   'P 1'
#
loop_
_entity.id
_entity.type
_entity.pdbx_description
1 polymer ?
#
loop_
_entity_poly.entity_id
_entity_poly.type
_entity_poly.pdbx_seq_one_letter_code
_entity_poly.pdbx_strand_id
1 'polypeptide(L)'
;MSSMLDRFYELSAHLNSLLDSDPAEAVRQARAIDLDTPERFNLMSLRAAVLVDGGALTQQKDAIEEGLAFLRELESHFPTVVGIVYNLANGLVAAVGNPPGNQSWLDHQESTREHRAEARRCYWRVTQDSEADPALKTQSWTNLANQLGNSFRLGEAHDARLAALEIDPGNGVAAYAAARDLLWLFDQGGCSDLTRIEAVMLVKNARQQGRVAEYAGAQAAEQISAFANELEDPPPPPPPEAVECAHLLNSRTCLGYGKWLPFKQI
;
A
#
# COMPACT_ATOMS: atom_id res chain seq x y z
N MET A 1 31.20 -4.26 23.23
CA MET A 1 31.05 -4.89 21.89
C MET A 1 29.61 -4.65 21.47
N SER A 2 29.37 -3.86 20.42
CA SER A 2 28.04 -3.72 19.81
C SER A 2 27.58 -5.10 19.34
N SER A 3 26.35 -5.49 19.67
CA SER A 3 25.83 -6.81 19.32
C SER A 3 25.64 -6.92 17.80
N MET A 4 25.62 -8.14 17.26
CA MET A 4 25.40 -8.35 15.81
C MET A 4 24.07 -7.75 15.34
N LEU A 5 23.08 -7.74 16.23
CA LEU A 5 21.77 -7.15 16.00
C LEU A 5 21.82 -5.62 15.92
N ASP A 6 22.61 -4.97 16.79
CA ASP A 6 22.79 -3.52 16.78
C ASP A 6 23.41 -3.05 15.45
N ARG A 7 24.41 -3.78 14.94
CA ARG A 7 25.04 -3.47 13.65
C ARG A 7 24.07 -3.57 12.48
N PHE A 8 23.17 -4.56 12.49
CA PHE A 8 22.14 -4.70 11.46
C PHE A 8 21.19 -3.50 11.47
N TYR A 9 20.71 -3.09 12.65
CA TYR A 9 19.82 -1.94 12.76
C TYR A 9 20.50 -0.61 12.42
N GLU A 10 21.77 -0.43 12.80
CA GLU A 10 22.57 0.73 12.40
C GLU A 10 22.71 0.80 10.87
N LEU A 11 23.06 -0.32 10.22
CA LEU A 11 23.18 -0.38 8.76
C LEU A 11 21.83 -0.13 8.08
N SER A 12 20.75 -0.73 8.58
CA SER A 12 19.41 -0.54 8.04
C SER A 12 18.95 0.92 8.15
N ALA A 13 19.14 1.55 9.30
CA ALA A 13 18.79 2.96 9.51
C ALA A 13 19.60 3.89 8.60
N HIS A 14 20.90 3.60 8.45
CA HIS A 14 21.78 4.36 7.55
C HIS A 14 21.34 4.25 6.08
N LEU A 15 21.08 3.05 5.58
CA LEU A 15 20.63 2.85 4.20
C LEU A 15 19.25 3.46 3.94
N ASN A 16 18.33 3.38 4.91
CA ASN A 16 17.03 4.04 4.80
C ASN A 16 17.16 5.56 4.75
N SER A 17 18.04 6.14 5.56
CA SER A 17 18.33 7.58 5.48
C SER A 17 18.94 7.98 4.13
N LEU A 18 19.73 7.09 3.51
CA LEU A 18 20.26 7.32 2.16
C LEU A 18 19.16 7.20 1.10
N LEU A 19 18.19 6.29 1.21
CA LEU A 19 17.07 6.24 0.27
C LEU A 19 16.32 7.57 0.17
N ASP A 20 16.17 8.28 1.28
CA ASP A 20 15.51 9.59 1.33
C ASP A 20 16.36 10.74 0.76
N SER A 21 17.69 10.63 0.78
CA SER A 21 18.60 11.76 0.48
C SER A 21 19.48 11.56 -0.74
N ASP A 22 19.99 10.35 -0.96
CA ASP A 22 20.79 9.91 -2.10
C ASP A 22 20.53 8.42 -2.40
N PRO A 23 19.40 8.10 -3.09
CA PRO A 23 19.02 6.71 -3.36
C PRO A 23 20.01 5.98 -4.27
N ALA A 24 20.80 6.69 -5.09
CA ALA A 24 21.83 6.08 -5.92
C ALA A 24 22.99 5.56 -5.04
N GLU A 25 23.40 6.34 -4.05
CA GLU A 25 24.40 5.93 -3.08
C GLU A 25 23.89 4.80 -2.18
N ALA A 26 22.60 4.80 -1.80
CA ALA A 26 21.98 3.69 -1.07
C ALA A 26 22.11 2.36 -1.84
N VAL A 27 21.79 2.36 -3.15
CA VAL A 27 21.95 1.20 -4.04
C VAL A 27 23.41 0.76 -4.11
N ARG A 28 24.34 1.70 -4.27
CA ARG A 28 25.78 1.39 -4.35
C ARG A 28 26.27 0.71 -3.07
N GLN A 29 25.88 1.22 -1.90
CA GLN A 29 26.26 0.65 -0.61
C GLN A 29 25.58 -0.70 -0.36
N ALA A 30 24.30 -0.86 -0.73
CA ALA A 30 23.59 -2.14 -0.62
C ALA A 30 24.27 -3.25 -1.44
N ARG A 31 24.75 -2.95 -2.65
CA ARG A 31 25.50 -3.91 -3.48
C ARG A 31 26.82 -4.37 -2.85
N ALA A 32 27.41 -3.53 -2.00
CA ALA A 32 28.65 -3.83 -1.30
C ALA A 32 28.46 -4.64 -0.01
N ILE A 33 27.21 -4.92 0.41
CA ILE A 33 26.93 -5.77 1.56
C ILE A 33 27.46 -7.18 1.29
N ASP A 34 28.36 -7.64 2.16
CA ASP A 34 28.87 -9.00 2.17
C ASP A 34 27.79 -9.97 2.67
N LEU A 35 27.53 -11.01 1.88
CA LEU A 35 26.54 -12.05 2.19
C LEU A 35 27.20 -13.35 2.64
N ASP A 36 28.54 -13.45 2.63
CA ASP A 36 29.29 -14.61 3.14
C ASP A 36 29.49 -14.52 4.66
N THR A 37 28.38 -14.32 5.37
CA THR A 37 28.35 -14.19 6.83
C THR A 37 27.25 -15.08 7.42
N PRO A 38 27.30 -15.40 8.73
CA PRO A 38 26.22 -16.13 9.39
C PRO A 38 24.85 -15.43 9.31
N GLU A 39 24.83 -14.11 9.12
CA GLU A 39 23.62 -13.27 8.98
C GLU A 39 23.11 -13.15 7.53
N ARG A 40 23.63 -13.99 6.61
CA ARG A 40 23.36 -13.96 5.16
C ARG A 40 21.92 -13.57 4.81
N PHE A 41 20.91 -14.22 5.39
CA PHE A 41 19.51 -13.99 5.03
C PHE A 41 18.96 -12.64 5.51
N ASN A 42 19.36 -12.16 6.68
CA ASN A 42 18.96 -10.84 7.16
C ASN A 42 19.59 -9.74 6.30
N LEU A 43 20.88 -9.87 6.01
CA LEU A 43 21.61 -8.94 5.14
C LEU A 43 21.12 -8.98 3.69
N MET A 44 20.76 -10.17 3.19
CA MET A 44 20.14 -10.34 1.88
C MET A 44 18.77 -9.65 1.83
N SER A 45 17.96 -9.77 2.88
CA SER A 45 16.65 -9.08 2.97
C SER A 45 16.81 -7.56 2.94
N LEU A 46 17.74 -7.01 3.72
CA LEU A 46 18.05 -5.59 3.72
C LEU A 46 18.58 -5.12 2.36
N ARG A 47 19.54 -5.85 1.78
CA ARG A 47 20.08 -5.55 0.45
C ARG A 47 18.96 -5.54 -0.60
N ALA A 48 18.11 -6.55 -0.59
CA ALA A 48 17.04 -6.68 -1.57
C ALA A 48 16.02 -5.53 -1.48
N ALA A 49 15.61 -5.13 -0.27
CA ALA A 49 14.72 -4.00 -0.06
C ALA A 49 15.33 -2.69 -0.60
N VAL A 50 16.58 -2.38 -0.24
CA VAL A 50 17.26 -1.14 -0.68
C VAL A 50 17.49 -1.14 -2.19
N LEU A 51 17.81 -2.29 -2.80
CA LEU A 51 17.95 -2.42 -4.25
C LEU A 51 16.64 -2.15 -4.99
N VAL A 52 15.52 -2.69 -4.49
CA VAL A 52 14.19 -2.47 -5.07
C VAL A 52 13.77 -1.02 -4.95
N ASP A 53 13.80 -0.45 -3.74
CA ASP A 53 13.29 0.90 -3.49
C ASP A 53 14.19 1.96 -4.14
N GLY A 54 15.51 1.85 -3.92
CA GLY A 54 16.48 2.75 -4.53
C GLY A 54 16.52 2.61 -6.05
N GLY A 55 16.38 1.39 -6.57
CA GLY A 55 16.27 1.12 -8.00
C GLY A 55 15.03 1.76 -8.62
N ALA A 56 13.88 1.71 -7.94
CA ALA A 56 12.66 2.38 -8.38
C ALA A 56 12.82 3.91 -8.38
N LEU A 57 13.37 4.49 -7.31
CA LEU A 57 13.61 5.93 -7.16
C LEU A 57 14.59 6.49 -8.20
N THR A 58 15.56 5.67 -8.63
CA THR A 58 16.62 6.06 -9.58
C THR A 58 16.46 5.48 -10.98
N GLN A 59 15.37 4.75 -11.24
CA GLN A 59 15.09 4.06 -12.50
C GLN A 59 16.17 3.04 -12.93
N GLN A 60 16.89 2.45 -11.96
CA GLN A 60 17.89 1.40 -12.18
C GLN A 60 17.22 0.02 -12.23
N LYS A 61 16.85 -0.43 -13.44
CA LYS A 61 16.16 -1.72 -13.64
C LYS A 61 16.98 -2.92 -13.21
N ASP A 62 18.28 -2.88 -13.44
CA ASP A 62 19.23 -3.91 -13.02
C ASP A 62 19.25 -4.10 -11.50
N ALA A 63 19.15 -2.99 -10.73
CA ALA A 63 19.05 -3.06 -9.27
C ALA A 63 17.73 -3.70 -8.83
N ILE A 64 16.61 -3.34 -9.45
CA ILE A 64 15.29 -3.93 -9.15
C ILE A 64 15.29 -5.44 -9.44
N GLU A 65 15.82 -5.86 -10.59
CA GLU A 65 15.92 -7.27 -10.98
C GLU A 65 16.81 -8.07 -10.02
N GLU A 66 17.94 -7.50 -9.60
CA GLU A 66 18.83 -8.09 -8.60
C GLU A 66 18.13 -8.26 -7.24
N GLY A 67 17.45 -7.21 -6.76
CA GLY A 67 16.68 -7.26 -5.52
C GLY A 67 15.53 -8.27 -5.58
N LEU A 68 14.83 -8.35 -6.70
CA LEU A 68 13.75 -9.31 -6.91
C LEU A 68 14.26 -10.76 -6.90
N ALA A 69 15.45 -11.02 -7.46
CA ALA A 69 16.08 -12.34 -7.40
C ALA A 69 16.36 -12.77 -5.95
N PHE A 70 16.90 -11.87 -5.12
CA PHE A 70 17.09 -12.14 -3.69
C PHE A 70 15.76 -12.36 -2.95
N LEU A 71 14.71 -11.59 -3.25
CA LEU A 71 13.39 -11.78 -2.64
C LEU A 71 12.77 -13.13 -3.00
N ARG A 72 12.94 -13.61 -4.24
CA ARG A 72 12.53 -14.96 -4.65
C ARG A 72 13.33 -16.03 -3.91
N GLU A 73 14.64 -15.87 -3.76
CA GLU A 73 15.48 -16.79 -2.97
C GLU A 73 15.00 -16.83 -1.50
N LEU A 74 14.76 -15.67 -0.89
CA LEU A 74 14.27 -15.55 0.47
C LEU A 74 12.89 -16.20 0.65
N GLU A 75 11.94 -15.97 -0.26
CA GLU A 75 10.60 -16.56 -0.19
C GLU A 75 10.66 -18.09 -0.31
N SER A 76 11.55 -18.62 -1.14
CA SER A 76 11.72 -20.08 -1.27
C SER A 76 12.25 -20.75 0.01
N HIS A 77 13.08 -20.05 0.79
CA HIS A 77 13.63 -20.56 2.05
C HIS A 77 12.70 -20.31 3.24
N PHE A 78 11.98 -19.18 3.23
CA PHE A 78 11.16 -18.71 4.34
C PHE A 78 9.75 -18.33 3.87
N PRO A 79 9.00 -19.27 3.26
CA PRO A 79 7.73 -18.93 2.63
C PRO A 79 6.70 -18.41 3.65
N THR A 80 6.79 -18.79 4.92
CA THR A 80 5.85 -18.37 5.97
C THR A 80 6.12 -16.99 6.55
N VAL A 81 7.24 -16.34 6.21
CA VAL A 81 7.58 -15.01 6.73
C VAL A 81 6.91 -13.95 5.85
N VAL A 82 5.76 -13.45 6.31
CA VAL A 82 4.92 -12.51 5.54
C VAL A 82 5.61 -11.20 5.14
N GLY A 83 6.61 -10.74 5.90
CA GLY A 83 7.42 -9.58 5.51
C GLY A 83 8.21 -9.80 4.22
N ILE A 84 8.71 -11.03 3.99
CA ILE A 84 9.39 -11.40 2.74
C ILE A 84 8.38 -11.42 1.58
N VAL A 85 7.18 -11.97 1.81
CA VAL A 85 6.10 -12.00 0.81
C VAL A 85 5.65 -10.59 0.43
N TYR A 86 5.55 -9.69 1.41
CA TYR A 86 5.24 -8.27 1.18
C TYR A 86 6.33 -7.59 0.34
N ASN A 87 7.61 -7.76 0.70
CA ASN A 87 8.72 -7.17 -0.05
C ASN A 87 8.83 -7.75 -1.46
N LEU A 88 8.57 -9.05 -1.65
CA LEU A 88 8.45 -9.66 -2.97
C LEU A 88 7.37 -8.98 -3.81
N ALA A 89 6.20 -8.69 -3.23
CA ALA A 89 5.15 -7.94 -3.91
C ALA A 89 5.62 -6.54 -4.32
N ASN A 90 6.29 -5.81 -3.43
CA ASN A 90 6.87 -4.49 -3.74
C ASN A 90 7.89 -4.58 -4.89
N GLY A 91 8.79 -5.56 -4.86
CA GLY A 91 9.76 -5.81 -5.93
C GLY A 91 9.11 -6.10 -7.28
N LEU A 92 8.05 -6.92 -7.30
CA LEU A 92 7.28 -7.17 -8.52
C LEU A 92 6.62 -5.89 -9.04
N VAL A 93 6.07 -5.05 -8.17
CA VAL A 93 5.48 -3.75 -8.56
C VAL A 93 6.55 -2.80 -9.10
N ALA A 94 7.71 -2.71 -8.46
CA ALA A 94 8.82 -1.90 -8.92
C ALA A 94 9.31 -2.35 -10.31
N ALA A 95 9.40 -3.67 -10.55
CA ALA A 95 9.81 -4.23 -11.83
C ALA A 95 8.81 -3.93 -12.96
N VAL A 96 7.50 -3.91 -12.64
CA VAL A 96 6.45 -3.46 -13.56
C VAL A 96 6.63 -1.98 -13.89
N GLY A 97 6.88 -1.15 -12.87
CA GLY A 97 7.02 0.30 -13.01
C GLY A 97 5.69 1.00 -13.30
N ASN A 98 5.77 2.26 -13.74
CA ASN A 98 4.59 3.07 -14.00
C ASN A 98 4.05 2.84 -15.42
N PRO A 99 2.73 2.65 -15.58
CA PRO A 99 2.13 2.52 -16.91
C PRO A 99 2.26 3.84 -17.68
N PRO A 100 2.51 3.80 -19.00
CA PRO A 100 2.59 5.00 -19.82
C PRO A 100 1.21 5.65 -19.97
N GLY A 101 1.16 6.99 -19.96
CA GLY A 101 -0.07 7.77 -20.15
C GLY A 101 -0.52 7.91 -21.62
N ASN A 102 -0.07 7.03 -22.51
CA ASN A 102 -0.34 7.09 -23.95
C ASN A 102 -0.95 5.77 -24.46
N GLN A 103 -1.09 5.63 -25.78
CA GLN A 103 -1.72 4.47 -26.41
C GLN A 103 -1.06 3.12 -26.07
N SER A 104 0.22 3.11 -25.66
CA SER A 104 0.92 1.89 -25.21
C SER A 104 0.51 1.39 -23.83
N TRP A 105 -0.43 2.07 -23.15
CA TRP A 105 -0.95 1.64 -21.84
C TRP A 105 -1.46 0.20 -21.88
N LEU A 106 -2.24 -0.18 -22.90
CA LEU A 106 -2.79 -1.54 -23.02
C LEU A 106 -1.68 -2.59 -23.18
N ASP A 107 -0.67 -2.33 -24.03
CA ASP A 107 0.46 -3.23 -24.24
C ASP A 107 1.28 -3.41 -22.95
N HIS A 108 1.46 -2.32 -22.19
CA HIS A 108 2.09 -2.38 -20.88
C HIS A 108 1.27 -3.25 -19.91
N GLN A 109 -0.05 -3.07 -19.85
CA GLN A 109 -0.91 -3.89 -18.99
C GLN A 109 -0.85 -5.36 -19.38
N GLU A 110 -0.83 -5.69 -20.67
CA GLU A 110 -0.79 -7.07 -21.13
C GLU A 110 0.57 -7.72 -20.87
N SER A 111 1.66 -7.05 -21.22
CA SER A 111 3.03 -7.57 -21.06
C SER A 111 3.44 -7.75 -19.60
N THR A 112 2.89 -6.95 -18.68
CA THR A 112 3.23 -7.04 -17.24
C THR A 112 2.18 -7.79 -16.40
N ARG A 113 1.17 -8.42 -17.04
CA ARG A 113 0.00 -9.02 -16.35
C ARG A 113 0.37 -10.06 -15.29
N GLU A 114 1.41 -10.86 -15.54
CA GLU A 114 1.83 -11.96 -14.67
C GLU A 114 2.47 -11.43 -13.39
N HIS A 115 3.38 -10.46 -13.51
CA HIS A 115 4.00 -9.77 -12.38
C HIS A 115 2.95 -9.05 -11.53
N ARG A 116 2.01 -8.32 -12.15
CA ARG A 116 0.91 -7.66 -11.41
C ARG A 116 -0.01 -8.66 -10.72
N ALA A 117 -0.32 -9.79 -11.36
CA ALA A 117 -1.13 -10.84 -10.75
C ALA A 117 -0.42 -11.50 -9.57
N GLU A 118 0.90 -11.75 -9.68
CA GLU A 118 1.72 -12.28 -8.60
C GLU A 118 1.80 -11.30 -7.43
N ALA A 119 2.06 -10.02 -7.67
CA ALA A 119 2.07 -8.98 -6.63
C ALA A 119 0.73 -8.92 -5.88
N ARG A 120 -0.41 -8.93 -6.59
CA ARG A 120 -1.73 -8.95 -5.96
C ARG A 120 -1.95 -10.19 -5.08
N ARG A 121 -1.51 -11.38 -5.53
CA ARG A 121 -1.59 -12.61 -4.70
C ARG A 121 -0.73 -12.49 -3.45
N CYS A 122 0.48 -11.94 -3.56
CA CYS A 122 1.36 -11.75 -2.41
C CYS A 122 0.75 -10.76 -1.41
N TYR A 123 0.30 -9.58 -1.83
CA TYR A 123 -0.39 -8.65 -0.92
C TYR A 123 -1.62 -9.29 -0.27
N TRP A 124 -2.47 -9.97 -1.08
CA TRP A 124 -3.62 -10.69 -0.54
C TRP A 124 -3.20 -11.67 0.55
N ARG A 125 -2.20 -12.52 0.28
CA ARG A 125 -1.69 -13.48 1.27
C ARG A 125 -1.29 -12.81 2.59
N VAL A 126 -0.61 -11.66 2.55
CA VAL A 126 -0.24 -10.91 3.76
C VAL A 126 -1.47 -10.39 4.51
N THR A 127 -2.50 -9.92 3.80
CA THR A 127 -3.75 -9.44 4.44
C THR A 127 -4.53 -10.56 5.14
N GLN A 128 -4.40 -11.80 4.67
CA GLN A 128 -5.12 -12.95 5.22
C GLN A 128 -4.38 -13.60 6.40
N ASP A 129 -3.13 -13.26 6.62
CA ASP A 129 -2.33 -13.83 7.71
C ASP A 129 -2.81 -13.27 9.07
N SER A 130 -3.07 -14.16 10.03
CA SER A 130 -3.57 -13.80 11.36
C SER A 130 -2.50 -13.22 12.26
N GLU A 131 -1.24 -13.57 12.03
CA GLU A 131 -0.08 -13.19 12.85
C GLU A 131 0.66 -11.97 12.28
N ALA A 132 0.32 -11.55 11.06
CA ALA A 132 0.89 -10.36 10.46
C ALA A 132 0.58 -9.10 11.28
N ASP A 133 1.61 -8.27 11.48
CA ASP A 133 1.49 -6.97 12.14
C ASP A 133 0.40 -6.11 11.46
N PRO A 134 -0.50 -5.46 12.22
CA PRO A 134 -1.53 -4.59 11.68
C PRO A 134 -1.01 -3.53 10.69
N ALA A 135 0.17 -2.95 10.95
CA ALA A 135 0.82 -1.98 10.07
C ALA A 135 1.21 -2.62 8.72
N LEU A 136 1.68 -3.86 8.72
CA LEU A 136 1.99 -4.59 7.49
C LEU A 136 0.71 -4.95 6.72
N LYS A 137 -0.36 -5.32 7.43
CA LYS A 137 -1.66 -5.67 6.82
C LYS A 137 -2.31 -4.46 6.16
N THR A 138 -2.35 -3.31 6.84
CA THR A 138 -2.94 -2.08 6.26
C THR A 138 -2.15 -1.59 5.04
N GLN A 139 -0.81 -1.66 5.08
CA GLN A 139 0.03 -1.35 3.92
C GLN A 139 -0.21 -2.34 2.75
N SER A 140 -0.36 -3.63 3.06
CA SER A 140 -0.65 -4.65 2.04
C SER A 140 -2.01 -4.42 1.37
N TRP A 141 -3.05 -4.07 2.13
CA TRP A 141 -4.34 -3.67 1.57
C TRP A 141 -4.24 -2.43 0.71
N THR A 142 -3.49 -1.42 1.17
CA THR A 142 -3.25 -0.18 0.43
C THR A 142 -2.58 -0.45 -0.92
N ASN A 143 -1.53 -1.27 -0.93
CA ASN A 143 -0.80 -1.60 -2.16
C ASN A 143 -1.61 -2.53 -3.07
N LEU A 144 -2.39 -3.46 -2.53
CA LEU A 144 -3.36 -4.25 -3.30
C LEU A 144 -4.38 -3.33 -4.00
N ALA A 145 -4.94 -2.37 -3.28
CA ALA A 145 -5.87 -1.38 -3.84
C ALA A 145 -5.23 -0.57 -4.97
N ASN A 146 -3.98 -0.12 -4.81
CA ASN A 146 -3.23 0.59 -5.86
C ASN A 146 -3.07 -0.27 -7.12
N GLN A 147 -2.76 -1.57 -6.97
CA GLN A 147 -2.66 -2.49 -8.12
C GLN A 147 -4.00 -2.71 -8.84
N LEU A 148 -5.10 -2.76 -8.09
CA LEU A 148 -6.45 -2.86 -8.65
C LEU A 148 -6.85 -1.57 -9.37
N GLY A 149 -6.60 -0.41 -8.75
CA GLY A 149 -6.86 0.92 -9.32
C GLY A 149 -6.09 1.16 -10.61
N ASN A 150 -4.80 0.80 -10.65
CA ASN A 150 -3.97 0.89 -11.87
C ASN A 150 -4.46 0.01 -13.03
N SER A 151 -5.37 -0.93 -12.75
CA SER A 151 -6.03 -1.78 -13.75
C SER A 151 -7.52 -1.43 -13.92
N PHE A 152 -7.96 -0.25 -13.47
CA PHE A 152 -9.34 0.24 -13.50
C PHE A 152 -10.38 -0.64 -12.79
N ARG A 153 -9.96 -1.49 -11.85
CA ARG A 153 -10.87 -2.28 -11.00
C ARG A 153 -11.31 -1.45 -9.78
N LEU A 154 -11.93 -0.30 -10.05
CA LEU A 154 -12.13 0.78 -9.08
C LEU A 154 -13.01 0.39 -7.88
N GLY A 155 -14.04 -0.43 -8.09
CA GLY A 155 -14.88 -0.93 -6.97
C GLY A 155 -14.07 -1.77 -5.98
N GLU A 156 -13.34 -2.77 -6.48
CA GLU A 156 -12.48 -3.61 -5.65
C GLU A 156 -11.33 -2.83 -5.01
N ALA A 157 -10.78 -1.84 -5.72
CA ALA A 157 -9.78 -0.95 -5.18
C ALA A 157 -10.34 -0.14 -4.01
N HIS A 158 -11.57 0.38 -4.12
CA HIS A 158 -12.23 1.12 -3.05
C HIS A 158 -12.48 0.22 -1.82
N ASP A 159 -13.03 -0.98 -2.01
CA ASP A 159 -13.24 -1.94 -0.92
C ASP A 159 -11.93 -2.28 -0.20
N ALA A 160 -10.84 -2.49 -0.94
CA ALA A 160 -9.52 -2.74 -0.37
C ALA A 160 -8.97 -1.55 0.44
N ARG A 161 -9.27 -0.30 0.04
CA ARG A 161 -8.90 0.88 0.84
C ARG A 161 -9.73 1.00 2.10
N LEU A 162 -11.02 0.70 2.05
CA LEU A 162 -11.87 0.66 3.25
C LEU A 162 -11.38 -0.43 4.22
N ALA A 163 -10.99 -1.60 3.72
CA ALA A 163 -10.36 -2.64 4.54
C ALA A 163 -9.02 -2.18 5.17
N ALA A 164 -8.20 -1.41 4.44
CA ALA A 164 -6.99 -0.81 5.00
C ALA A 164 -7.32 0.16 6.15
N LEU A 165 -8.35 0.98 5.98
CA LEU A 165 -8.81 1.98 6.95
C LEU A 165 -9.55 1.37 8.15
N GLU A 166 -10.15 0.20 8.00
CA GLU A 166 -10.72 -0.55 9.13
C GLU A 166 -9.63 -1.05 10.08
N ILE A 167 -8.48 -1.48 9.55
CA ILE A 167 -7.32 -1.90 10.34
C ILE A 167 -6.62 -0.68 10.96
N ASP A 168 -6.40 0.36 10.15
CA ASP A 168 -5.72 1.57 10.56
C ASP A 168 -6.47 2.81 10.02
N PRO A 169 -7.40 3.37 10.80
CA PRO A 169 -8.11 4.59 10.43
C PRO A 169 -7.17 5.79 10.18
N GLY A 170 -5.92 5.70 10.65
CA GLY A 170 -4.86 6.67 10.47
C GLY A 170 -4.07 6.55 9.19
N ASN A 171 -4.34 5.53 8.36
CA ASN A 171 -3.64 5.33 7.10
C ASN A 171 -4.04 6.41 6.09
N GLY A 172 -3.34 7.55 6.15
CA GLY A 172 -3.61 8.69 5.28
C GLY A 172 -3.36 8.42 3.80
N VAL A 173 -2.52 7.42 3.46
CA VAL A 173 -2.29 7.00 2.06
C VAL A 173 -3.56 6.34 1.50
N ALA A 174 -4.15 5.40 2.25
CA ALA A 174 -5.41 4.75 1.86
C ALA A 174 -6.57 5.75 1.80
N ALA A 175 -6.69 6.63 2.81
CA ALA A 175 -7.73 7.65 2.85
C ALA A 175 -7.63 8.65 1.68
N TYR A 176 -6.42 9.15 1.41
CA TYR A 176 -6.14 10.01 0.26
C TYR A 176 -6.54 9.34 -1.06
N ALA A 177 -6.07 8.11 -1.28
CA ALA A 177 -6.32 7.41 -2.53
C ALA A 177 -7.82 7.08 -2.71
N ALA A 178 -8.54 6.78 -1.62
CA ALA A 178 -9.99 6.56 -1.65
C ALA A 178 -10.73 7.85 -2.02
N ALA A 179 -10.37 8.97 -1.39
CA ALA A 179 -10.98 10.26 -1.68
C ALA A 179 -10.74 10.73 -3.12
N ARG A 180 -9.50 10.60 -3.61
CA ARG A 180 -9.13 10.96 -4.98
C ARG A 180 -9.96 10.19 -6.00
N ASP A 181 -10.13 8.89 -5.81
CA ASP A 181 -10.89 8.05 -6.73
C ASP A 181 -12.40 8.37 -6.67
N LEU A 182 -12.95 8.67 -5.49
CA LEU A 182 -14.35 9.12 -5.35
C LEU A 182 -14.60 10.49 -6.03
N LEU A 183 -13.67 11.44 -5.90
CA LEU A 183 -13.76 12.72 -6.60
C LEU A 183 -13.65 12.55 -8.10
N TRP A 184 -12.75 11.70 -8.58
CA TRP A 184 -12.67 11.38 -10.01
C TRP A 184 -14.00 10.80 -10.53
N LEU A 185 -14.62 9.87 -9.79
CA LEU A 185 -15.94 9.32 -10.12
C LEU A 185 -17.04 10.40 -10.11
N PHE A 186 -17.03 11.29 -9.12
CA PHE A 186 -17.95 12.40 -9.05
C PHE A 186 -17.83 13.32 -10.29
N ASP A 187 -16.60 13.62 -10.71
CA ASP A 187 -16.31 14.44 -11.90
C ASP A 187 -16.72 13.76 -13.22
N GLN A 188 -16.73 12.42 -13.27
CA GLN A 188 -17.28 11.69 -14.43
C GLN A 188 -18.82 11.78 -14.52
N GLY A 189 -19.49 12.23 -13.46
CA GLY A 189 -20.94 12.32 -13.35
C GLY A 189 -21.61 10.99 -12.99
N GLY A 190 -22.88 11.06 -12.58
CA GLY A 190 -23.66 9.89 -12.15
C GLY A 190 -23.56 9.55 -10.66
N CYS A 191 -22.74 10.29 -9.90
CA CYS A 191 -22.68 10.23 -8.45
C CYS A 191 -23.58 11.31 -7.80
N SER A 192 -23.98 11.07 -6.55
CA SER A 192 -24.69 12.08 -5.76
C SER A 192 -23.70 12.92 -4.95
N ASP A 193 -24.19 14.01 -4.35
CA ASP A 193 -23.39 14.84 -3.42
C ASP A 193 -22.82 14.04 -2.23
N LEU A 194 -23.42 12.88 -1.90
CA LEU A 194 -22.90 11.98 -0.87
C LEU A 194 -21.49 11.47 -1.20
N THR A 195 -21.19 11.20 -2.47
CA THR A 195 -19.86 10.78 -2.92
C THR A 195 -18.82 11.86 -2.64
N ARG A 196 -19.18 13.12 -2.89
CA ARG A 196 -18.31 14.26 -2.59
C ARG A 196 -18.13 14.45 -1.08
N ILE A 197 -19.20 14.33 -0.30
CA ILE A 197 -19.14 14.42 1.17
C ILE A 197 -18.22 13.34 1.73
N GLU A 198 -18.36 12.10 1.27
CA GLU A 198 -17.52 10.97 1.69
C GLU A 198 -16.03 11.21 1.37
N ALA A 199 -15.73 11.66 0.14
CA ALA A 199 -14.36 11.98 -0.25
C ALA A 199 -13.74 13.07 0.65
N VAL A 200 -14.50 14.12 0.98
CA VAL A 200 -14.04 15.19 1.87
C VAL A 200 -13.83 14.68 3.30
N MET A 201 -14.69 13.79 3.82
CA MET A 201 -14.50 13.17 5.14
C MET A 201 -13.21 12.32 5.19
N LEU A 202 -12.95 11.53 4.15
CA LEU A 202 -11.72 10.74 4.04
C LEU A 202 -10.47 11.64 4.02
N VAL A 203 -10.52 12.76 3.31
CA VAL A 203 -9.42 13.74 3.28
C VAL A 203 -9.16 14.35 4.65
N LYS A 204 -10.21 14.68 5.42
CA LYS A 204 -10.04 15.16 6.79
C LYS A 204 -9.35 14.14 7.68
N ASN A 205 -9.70 12.86 7.55
CA ASN A 205 -9.02 11.79 8.29
C ASN A 205 -7.55 11.68 7.89
N ALA A 206 -7.24 11.82 6.58
CA ALA A 206 -5.86 11.86 6.09
C ALA A 206 -5.06 13.05 6.63
N ARG A 207 -5.68 14.21 6.88
CA ARG A 207 -5.03 15.40 7.47
C ARG A 207 -4.70 15.24 8.96
N GLN A 208 -5.46 14.44 9.69
CA GLN A 208 -5.35 14.39 11.16
C GLN A 208 -4.25 13.46 11.68
N GLN A 209 -3.48 12.76 10.84
CA GLN A 209 -2.52 11.74 11.30
C GLN A 209 -1.20 11.70 10.52
N GLY A 210 -0.09 11.56 11.24
CA GLY A 210 1.29 11.57 10.72
C GLY A 210 1.76 10.31 9.99
N ARG A 211 0.88 9.32 9.75
CA ARG A 211 1.28 8.00 9.18
C ARG A 211 1.56 8.01 7.67
N VAL A 212 1.28 9.11 6.97
CA VAL A 212 1.58 9.21 5.54
C VAL A 212 3.09 9.14 5.29
N ALA A 213 3.89 9.85 6.09
CA ALA A 213 5.34 9.81 5.98
C ALA A 213 5.92 8.43 6.35
N GLU A 214 5.29 7.74 7.31
CA GLU A 214 5.66 6.37 7.72
C GLU A 214 5.45 5.36 6.59
N TYR A 215 4.37 5.46 5.82
CA TYR A 215 4.02 4.47 4.79
C TYR A 215 4.47 4.81 3.38
N ALA A 216 4.64 6.09 3.05
CA ALA A 216 4.91 6.54 1.69
C ALA A 216 6.05 7.57 1.58
N GLY A 217 6.70 7.92 2.69
CA GLY A 217 7.81 8.86 2.73
C GLY A 217 7.37 10.33 2.72
N ALA A 218 8.35 11.21 2.92
CA ALA A 218 8.13 12.65 3.09
C ALA A 218 7.51 13.33 1.86
N GLN A 219 7.92 12.93 0.65
CA GLN A 219 7.41 13.51 -0.59
C GLN A 219 5.92 13.21 -0.80
N ALA A 220 5.50 11.96 -0.53
CA ALA A 220 4.09 11.60 -0.60
C ALA A 220 3.26 12.34 0.46
N ALA A 221 3.82 12.52 1.65
CA ALA A 221 3.18 13.29 2.71
C ALA A 221 2.92 14.75 2.31
N GLU A 222 3.87 15.40 1.64
CA GLU A 222 3.70 16.76 1.11
C GLU A 222 2.60 16.83 0.05
N GLN A 223 2.62 15.92 -0.93
CA GLN A 223 1.60 15.87 -1.99
C GLN A 223 0.19 15.62 -1.44
N ILE A 224 0.07 14.67 -0.51
CA ILE A 224 -1.20 14.34 0.13
C ILE A 224 -1.70 15.51 0.96
N SER A 225 -0.80 16.20 1.67
CA SER A 225 -1.14 17.41 2.43
C SER A 225 -1.61 18.54 1.51
N ALA A 226 -0.93 18.78 0.38
CA ALA A 226 -1.31 19.78 -0.60
C ALA A 226 -2.70 19.51 -1.19
N PHE A 227 -2.94 18.29 -1.68
CA PHE A 227 -4.26 17.87 -2.17
C PHE A 227 -5.33 18.02 -1.10
N ALA A 228 -4.99 17.64 0.13
CA ALA A 228 -5.91 17.77 1.23
C ALA A 228 -6.30 19.24 1.40
N ASN A 229 -5.35 20.17 1.49
CA ASN A 229 -5.62 21.59 1.73
C ASN A 229 -6.47 22.29 0.64
N GLU A 230 -6.53 21.75 -0.57
CA GLU A 230 -7.37 22.28 -1.66
C GLU A 230 -8.87 22.00 -1.48
N LEU A 231 -9.24 21.03 -0.63
CA LEU A 231 -10.63 20.62 -0.44
C LEU A 231 -11.31 21.39 0.71
N GLU A 232 -12.43 22.03 0.40
CA GLU A 232 -13.29 22.69 1.39
C GLU A 232 -13.78 21.70 2.45
N ASP A 233 -14.03 22.20 3.65
CA ASP A 233 -14.56 21.40 4.75
C ASP A 233 -15.98 20.89 4.41
N PRO A 234 -16.33 19.64 4.78
CA PRO A 234 -17.66 19.13 4.57
C PRO A 234 -18.65 19.91 5.46
N PRO A 235 -19.92 19.98 5.08
CA PRO A 235 -20.95 20.55 5.93
C PRO A 235 -20.96 19.81 7.29
N PRO A 236 -21.24 20.51 8.40
CA PRO A 236 -21.28 19.89 9.72
C PRO A 236 -22.31 18.75 9.73
N PRO A 237 -22.08 17.69 10.53
CA PRO A 237 -23.04 16.60 10.65
C PRO A 237 -24.40 17.17 11.08
N PRO A 238 -25.50 16.63 10.56
CA PRO A 238 -26.83 17.07 10.96
C PRO A 238 -27.01 16.83 12.47
N PRO A 239 -27.79 17.68 13.17
CA PRO A 239 -28.01 17.55 14.60
C PRO A 239 -28.60 16.17 14.94
N PRO A 240 -28.36 15.65 16.17
CA PRO A 240 -28.77 14.29 16.58
C PRO A 240 -30.26 13.97 16.30
N GLU A 241 -31.11 15.00 16.36
CA GLU A 241 -32.55 14.93 16.11
C GLU A 241 -32.92 14.54 14.66
N ALA A 242 -32.00 14.73 13.69
CA ALA A 242 -32.22 14.35 12.29
C ALA A 242 -31.88 12.88 11.98
N VAL A 243 -31.12 12.20 12.86
CA VAL A 243 -30.75 10.78 12.70
C VAL A 243 -31.95 9.87 13.01
N GLU A 244 -32.87 10.31 13.88
CA GLU A 244 -34.09 9.56 14.24
C GLU A 244 -35.09 9.46 13.08
N CYS A 245 -35.13 10.44 12.17
CA CYS A 245 -36.01 10.38 11.00
C CYS A 245 -35.50 9.42 9.91
N ALA A 246 -34.19 9.20 9.81
CA ALA A 246 -33.60 8.32 8.78
C ALA A 246 -33.81 6.82 9.10
N HIS A 247 -33.93 6.45 10.38
CA HIS A 247 -34.21 5.06 10.79
C HIS A 247 -35.64 4.60 10.51
N LEU A 248 -36.59 5.53 10.32
CA LEU A 248 -37.99 5.19 10.05
C LEU A 248 -38.31 4.99 8.56
N LEU A 249 -37.43 5.41 7.64
CA LEU A 249 -37.66 5.33 6.20
C LEU A 249 -37.00 4.12 5.49
N ASN A 250 -36.14 3.35 6.16
CA ASN A 250 -35.49 2.16 5.58
C ASN A 250 -36.19 0.82 5.89
N SER A 251 -37.46 0.85 6.33
CA SER A 251 -38.25 -0.36 6.55
C SER A 251 -39.15 -0.70 5.36
N ARG A 252 -38.57 -0.98 4.17
CA ARG A 252 -39.19 -1.84 3.15
C ARG A 252 -38.20 -2.16 2.01
N THR A 253 -38.19 -3.44 1.65
CA THR A 253 -37.59 -4.12 0.48
C THR A 253 -36.07 -4.25 0.41
N CYS A 254 -35.55 -5.44 0.78
CA CYS A 254 -35.01 -6.42 -0.18
C CYS A 254 -34.79 -7.80 0.49
N LEU A 255 -35.14 -8.84 -0.27
CA LEU A 255 -35.15 -10.28 0.07
C LEU A 255 -33.77 -10.94 -0.11
N GLY A 256 -33.50 -11.98 0.69
CA GLY A 256 -32.64 -13.19 0.50
C GLY A 256 -31.32 -13.08 -0.29
N TYR A 257 -30.17 -13.63 0.10
CA TYR A 257 -29.75 -14.95 0.64
C TYR A 257 -28.40 -14.71 1.39
N GLY A 258 -27.86 -15.48 2.32
CA GLY A 258 -28.14 -16.78 2.95
C GLY A 258 -27.19 -16.94 4.16
N LYS A 259 -27.58 -17.75 5.16
CA LYS A 259 -26.81 -18.05 6.38
C LYS A 259 -25.78 -19.15 6.14
N TRP A 260 -24.60 -19.08 6.77
CA TRP A 260 -23.88 -20.21 7.40
C TRP A 260 -23.02 -19.72 8.59
N LEU A 261 -22.72 -20.66 9.50
CA LEU A 261 -22.63 -20.54 10.98
C LEU A 261 -21.22 -20.27 11.57
N PRO A 262 -21.14 -19.89 12.87
CA PRO A 262 -19.88 -19.75 13.60
C PRO A 262 -19.35 -21.11 14.08
N PHE A 263 -18.03 -21.29 14.16
CA PHE A 263 -17.44 -22.34 15.00
C PHE A 263 -16.09 -21.94 15.63
N LYS A 264 -15.99 -22.36 16.89
CA LYS A 264 -14.86 -22.27 17.85
C LYS A 264 -13.65 -23.12 17.44
N GLN A 265 -12.49 -22.72 18.00
CA GLN A 265 -11.28 -23.51 18.34
C GLN A 265 -10.72 -24.38 17.21
N ILE A 266 -9.46 -24.23 16.83
CA ILE A 266 -8.24 -24.41 17.63
C ILE A 266 -7.21 -23.34 17.26
#